data_AF-A0A5P9PET8-F1
#
_entry.id   AF-A0A5P9PET8-F1
#
_cell.length_a   1.000
_cell.length_b   1.000
_cell.length_c   1.000
_cell.angle_alpha   90.00
_cell.angle_beta   90.00
_cell.angle_gamma   90.00
#
_symmetry.space_group_name_H-M   'P 1'
#
loop_
_entity.id
_entity.type
_entity.pdbx_description
1 polymer ?
#
loop_
_entity_poly.entity_id
_entity_poly.type
_entity_poly.pdbx_seq_one_letter_code
_entity_poly.pdbx_strand_id
1 'polypeptide(L)'
;MTTATFSGRVVERVALFGALTSTFHGLHLWADRWLQRPKDAVLKGLQGDELVYPSDGTPSGEIVREDEVAVPASVVGRRAATGHVLTYAAGQLVVTEVVVRLLGLRLPWRARLAGAVINFGTHWVIDRRRVLLWLAERVNHKDSFIAYATVLRKPDAEPDTSGPGTALSDLDQGLHKLLGVLAAAVMARLAVPARRRVRGAAC
;
A
#
# COMPACT_ATOMS: atom_id res chain seq x y z
N MET A 1 12.85 8.67 -39.79
CA MET A 1 12.07 8.58 -38.54
C MET A 1 10.70 8.02 -38.87
N THR A 2 10.38 6.81 -38.42
CA THR A 2 9.07 6.18 -38.61
C THR A 2 8.13 6.67 -37.50
N THR A 3 7.08 7.41 -37.86
CA THR A 3 6.01 7.80 -36.93
C THR A 3 5.16 6.57 -36.62
N ALA A 4 5.29 6.04 -35.41
CA ALA A 4 4.41 4.96 -34.94
C ALA A 4 2.99 5.51 -34.79
N THR A 5 2.01 4.91 -35.48
CA THR A 5 0.60 5.21 -35.30
C THR A 5 -0.01 4.25 -34.27
N PHE A 6 -0.51 4.78 -33.16
CA PHE A 6 -1.17 3.98 -32.12
C PHE A 6 -2.68 3.98 -32.33
N SER A 7 -3.32 2.83 -32.11
CA SER A 7 -4.79 2.79 -32.10
C SER A 7 -5.36 3.65 -30.98
N GLY A 8 -6.53 4.26 -31.16
CA GLY A 8 -7.19 5.08 -30.13
C GLY A 8 -7.32 4.38 -28.77
N ARG A 9 -7.57 3.07 -28.75
CA ARG A 9 -7.63 2.29 -27.49
C ARG A 9 -6.31 2.19 -26.75
N VAL A 10 -5.18 2.22 -27.45
CA VAL A 10 -3.86 2.24 -26.80
C VAL A 10 -3.64 3.59 -26.14
N VAL A 11 -3.99 4.68 -26.84
CA VAL A 11 -3.95 6.04 -26.30
C VAL A 11 -4.85 6.17 -25.07
N GLU A 12 -6.10 5.69 -25.14
CA GLU A 12 -7.03 5.67 -24.01
C GLU A 12 -6.48 4.90 -22.80
N ARG A 13 -5.87 3.72 -23.01
CA ARG A 13 -5.25 2.95 -21.92
C ARG A 13 -4.10 3.69 -21.27
N VAL A 14 -3.21 4.27 -22.07
CA VAL A 14 -2.04 4.99 -21.56
C VAL A 14 -2.48 6.23 -20.78
N ALA A 15 -3.46 6.98 -21.30
CA ALA A 15 -4.01 8.13 -20.61
C ALA A 15 -4.66 7.74 -19.27
N LEU A 16 -5.50 6.71 -19.27
CA LEU A 16 -6.14 6.22 -18.04
C LEU A 16 -5.11 5.65 -17.04
N PHE A 17 -4.11 4.91 -17.51
CA PHE A 17 -3.01 4.41 -16.69
C PHE A 17 -2.22 5.56 -16.05
N GLY A 18 -1.90 6.60 -16.82
CA GLY A 18 -1.23 7.79 -16.33
C GLY A 18 -2.05 8.50 -15.25
N ALA A 19 -3.33 8.77 -15.52
CA ALA A 19 -4.23 9.41 -14.57
C ALA A 19 -4.34 8.62 -13.25
N LEU A 20 -4.53 7.30 -13.33
CA LEU A 20 -4.62 6.43 -12.15
C LEU A 20 -3.31 6.37 -11.38
N THR A 21 -2.17 6.22 -12.07
CA THR A 21 -0.85 6.16 -11.42
C THR A 21 -0.52 7.45 -10.71
N SER A 22 -0.76 8.61 -11.34
CA SER A 22 -0.57 9.91 -10.70
C SER A 22 -1.49 10.09 -9.49
N THR A 23 -2.74 9.65 -9.60
CA THR A 23 -3.71 9.69 -8.48
C THR A 23 -3.23 8.85 -7.31
N PHE A 24 -2.85 7.59 -7.55
CA PHE A 24 -2.38 6.69 -6.50
C PHE A 24 -1.07 7.18 -5.89
N HIS A 25 -0.14 7.71 -6.69
CA HIS A 25 1.11 8.24 -6.19
C HIS A 25 0.89 9.44 -5.25
N GLY A 26 0.09 10.42 -5.69
CA GLY A 26 -0.19 11.61 -4.87
C GLY A 26 -1.02 11.28 -3.63
N LEU A 27 -1.98 10.36 -3.76
CA LEU A 27 -2.84 9.97 -2.65
C LEU A 27 -2.10 9.17 -1.58
N HIS A 28 -1.18 8.28 -1.96
CA HIS A 28 -0.63 7.29 -1.05
C HIS A 28 -0.05 7.93 0.22
N LEU A 29 0.83 8.93 0.07
CA LEU A 29 1.42 9.64 1.20
C LEU A 29 0.39 10.44 2.02
N TRP A 30 -0.63 10.99 1.36
CA TRP A 30 -1.68 11.70 2.06
C TRP A 30 -2.52 10.74 2.90
N ALA A 31 -2.97 9.63 2.33
CA ALA A 31 -3.75 8.63 3.05
C ALA A 31 -2.96 8.02 4.22
N ASP A 32 -1.71 7.63 3.99
CA ASP A 32 -0.86 7.03 5.02
C ASP A 32 -0.51 7.99 6.17
N ARG A 33 -0.52 9.30 5.93
CA ARG A 33 -0.14 10.28 6.98
C ARG A 33 -1.30 11.00 7.61
N TRP A 34 -2.38 11.21 6.87
CA TRP A 34 -3.53 12.00 7.31
C TRP A 34 -4.75 11.15 7.65
N LEU A 35 -4.98 10.04 6.93
CA LEU A 35 -6.12 9.15 7.24
C LEU A 35 -5.75 8.03 8.19
N GLN A 36 -4.48 7.63 8.23
CA GLN A 36 -4.00 6.62 9.15
C GLN A 36 -4.06 7.14 10.59
N ARG A 37 -4.59 6.31 11.50
CA ARG A 37 -4.55 6.61 12.92
C ARG A 37 -3.11 6.41 13.42
N PRO A 38 -2.58 7.29 14.29
CA PRO A 38 -1.23 7.14 14.83
C PRO A 38 -0.98 5.77 15.46
N LYS A 39 -1.98 5.27 16.19
CA LYS A 39 -1.96 3.94 16.80
C LYS A 39 -1.78 2.81 15.76
N ASP A 40 -2.48 2.86 14.64
CA ASP A 40 -2.38 1.83 13.62
C ASP A 40 -0.99 1.83 12.97
N ALA A 41 -0.37 3.00 12.81
CA ALA A 41 0.97 3.15 12.25
C ALA A 41 2.05 2.45 13.10
N VAL A 42 1.94 2.56 14.42
CA VAL A 42 2.86 1.92 15.36
C VAL A 42 2.59 0.42 15.44
N LEU A 43 1.32 0.02 15.53
CA LEU A 43 0.94 -1.35 15.89
C LEU A 43 0.88 -2.34 14.72
N LYS A 44 0.65 -1.88 13.48
CA LYS A 44 0.40 -2.78 12.32
C LYS A 44 1.51 -3.78 12.04
N GLY A 45 2.75 -3.45 12.44
CA GLY A 45 3.93 -4.29 12.28
C GLY A 45 4.09 -5.40 13.32
N LEU A 46 3.33 -5.38 14.43
CA LEU A 46 3.46 -6.34 15.52
C LEU A 46 3.17 -7.78 15.09
N GLN A 47 4.01 -8.71 15.52
CA GLN A 47 3.97 -10.14 15.20
C GLN A 47 4.27 -10.98 16.45
N GLY A 48 4.05 -12.29 16.38
CA GLY A 48 4.32 -13.20 17.49
C GLY A 48 3.15 -13.34 18.48
N ASP A 49 3.39 -14.19 19.47
CA ASP A 49 2.40 -14.59 20.48
C ASP A 49 2.67 -13.97 21.86
N GLU A 50 3.69 -13.13 21.96
CA GLU A 50 3.95 -12.32 23.14
C GLU A 50 2.74 -11.45 23.46
N LEU A 51 2.43 -11.37 24.75
CA LEU A 51 1.29 -10.60 25.23
C LEU A 51 1.66 -9.13 25.32
N VAL A 52 0.88 -8.31 24.64
CA VAL A 52 1.04 -6.85 24.60
C VAL A 52 -0.29 -6.18 24.87
N TYR A 53 -0.23 -4.95 25.37
CA TYR A 53 -1.42 -4.12 25.54
C TYR A 53 -1.92 -3.62 24.18
N PRO A 54 -3.21 -3.86 23.83
CA PRO A 54 -3.79 -3.37 22.59
C PRO A 54 -3.70 -1.86 22.36
N SER A 55 -3.58 -1.04 23.41
CA SER A 55 -3.52 0.41 23.38
C SER A 55 -2.28 0.96 22.66
N ASP A 56 -1.11 0.39 22.96
CA ASP A 56 0.19 0.90 22.51
C ASP A 56 1.22 -0.17 22.17
N GLY A 57 0.91 -1.45 22.40
CA GLY A 57 1.77 -2.57 22.06
C GLY A 57 2.88 -2.83 23.09
N THR A 58 2.83 -2.20 24.26
CA THR A 58 3.79 -2.46 25.34
C THR A 58 3.67 -3.92 25.82
N PRO A 59 4.79 -4.65 25.99
CA PRO A 59 4.77 -6.00 26.55
C PRO A 59 4.18 -6.04 27.96
N SER A 60 3.30 -7.00 28.23
CA SER A 60 2.65 -7.12 29.55
C SER A 60 3.60 -7.59 30.67
N GLY A 61 4.80 -8.04 30.31
CA GLY A 61 5.85 -8.39 31.27
C GLY A 61 6.65 -7.19 31.80
N GLU A 62 6.57 -6.02 31.13
CA GLU A 62 7.30 -4.82 31.53
C GLU A 62 6.51 -3.95 32.50
N ILE A 63 5.19 -3.83 32.27
CA ILE A 63 4.28 -2.98 33.05
C ILE A 63 2.99 -3.76 33.25
N VAL A 64 2.42 -3.75 34.45
CA VAL A 64 1.08 -4.30 34.71
C VAL A 64 0.07 -3.16 34.64
N ARG A 65 -0.95 -3.30 33.78
CA ARG A 65 -2.11 -2.41 33.69
C ARG A 65 -3.36 -3.15 34.15
N GLU A 66 -4.07 -2.56 35.11
CA GLU A 66 -5.26 -3.16 35.71
C GLU A 66 -6.51 -3.01 34.83
N ASP A 67 -6.55 -2.00 33.96
CA ASP A 67 -7.69 -1.59 33.14
C ASP A 67 -7.68 -2.18 31.72
N GLU A 68 -6.64 -2.95 31.37
CA GLU A 68 -6.45 -3.46 30.01
C GLU A 68 -6.02 -4.93 30.01
N VAL A 69 -6.65 -5.72 29.14
CA VAL A 69 -6.30 -7.14 28.96
C VAL A 69 -5.27 -7.27 27.85
N ALA A 70 -4.09 -7.77 28.18
CA ALA A 70 -3.05 -8.07 27.21
C ALA A 70 -3.49 -9.19 26.26
N VAL A 71 -3.15 -9.06 24.98
CA VAL A 71 -3.47 -10.05 23.94
C VAL A 71 -2.24 -10.31 23.08
N PRO A 72 -2.20 -11.40 22.30
CA PRO A 72 -1.06 -11.67 21.42
C PRO A 72 -0.75 -10.51 20.46
N ALA A 73 0.51 -10.13 20.34
CA ALA A 73 1.00 -9.07 19.47
C ALA A 73 0.53 -9.24 18.01
N SER A 74 0.48 -10.48 17.51
CA SER A 74 -0.03 -10.77 16.17
C SER A 74 -1.49 -10.36 15.96
N VAL A 75 -2.34 -10.48 16.99
CA VAL A 75 -3.76 -10.07 16.98
C VAL A 75 -3.87 -8.55 16.92
N VAL A 76 -3.12 -7.85 17.77
CA VAL A 76 -3.08 -6.37 17.78
C VAL A 76 -2.63 -5.85 16.42
N GLY A 77 -1.52 -6.36 15.90
CA GLY A 77 -1.02 -5.97 14.58
C GLY A 77 -1.99 -6.29 13.44
N ARG A 78 -2.82 -7.35 13.55
CA ARG A 78 -3.75 -7.74 12.46
C ARG A 78 -4.89 -6.74 12.42
N ARG A 79 -5.41 -6.37 13.60
CA ARG A 79 -6.46 -5.37 13.75
C ARG A 79 -5.99 -3.99 13.27
N ALA A 80 -4.81 -3.57 13.69
CA ALA A 80 -4.21 -2.29 13.26
C ALA A 80 -4.00 -2.23 11.74
N ALA A 81 -3.37 -3.27 11.16
CA ALA A 81 -3.17 -3.36 9.71
C ALA A 81 -4.52 -3.33 8.97
N THR A 82 -5.50 -4.13 9.39
CA THR A 82 -6.84 -4.15 8.78
C THR A 82 -7.55 -2.81 8.88
N GLY A 83 -7.51 -2.14 10.05
CA GLY A 83 -8.09 -0.82 10.23
C GLY A 83 -7.51 0.20 9.25
N HIS A 84 -6.18 0.24 9.16
CA HIS A 84 -5.45 1.09 8.22
C HIS A 84 -5.80 0.82 6.76
N VAL A 85 -5.75 -0.45 6.32
CA VAL A 85 -6.02 -0.73 4.89
C VAL A 85 -7.47 -0.50 4.51
N LEU A 86 -8.42 -0.61 5.45
CA LEU A 86 -9.82 -0.25 5.22
C LEU A 86 -10.00 1.25 5.02
N THR A 87 -9.40 2.09 5.87
CA THR A 87 -9.47 3.54 5.72
C THR A 87 -8.73 4.00 4.46
N TYR A 88 -7.57 3.42 4.18
CA TYR A 88 -6.81 3.66 2.96
C TYR A 88 -7.63 3.29 1.71
N ALA A 89 -8.20 2.08 1.65
CA ALA A 89 -8.96 1.62 0.50
C ALA A 89 -10.22 2.48 0.27
N ALA A 90 -10.91 2.89 1.34
CA ALA A 90 -12.05 3.80 1.25
C ALA A 90 -11.64 5.17 0.67
N GLY A 91 -10.57 5.78 1.21
CA GLY A 91 -10.03 7.05 0.71
C GLY A 91 -9.62 6.95 -0.76
N GLN A 92 -8.94 5.86 -1.13
CA GLN A 92 -8.53 5.61 -2.51
C GLN A 92 -9.70 5.44 -3.47
N LEU A 93 -10.74 4.70 -3.10
CA LEU A 93 -11.92 4.56 -3.96
C LEU A 93 -12.62 5.90 -4.19
N VAL A 94 -12.78 6.71 -3.13
CA VAL A 94 -13.40 8.04 -3.22
C VAL A 94 -12.58 8.96 -4.12
N VAL A 95 -11.28 9.10 -3.88
CA VAL A 95 -10.43 10.00 -4.67
C VAL A 95 -10.33 9.53 -6.13
N THR A 96 -10.21 8.22 -6.35
CA THR A 96 -10.20 7.67 -7.71
C THR A 96 -11.47 8.04 -8.47
N GLU A 97 -12.64 7.83 -7.84
CA GLU A 97 -13.93 8.13 -8.46
C GLU A 97 -14.03 9.64 -8.78
N VAL A 98 -13.63 10.51 -7.86
CA VAL A 98 -13.63 11.97 -8.07
C VAL A 98 -12.73 12.34 -9.25
N VAL A 99 -11.47 11.88 -9.27
CA VAL A 99 -10.53 12.21 -10.35
C VAL A 99 -11.03 11.72 -11.71
N VAL A 100 -11.49 10.47 -11.82
CA VAL A 100 -11.95 9.97 -13.12
C VAL A 100 -13.20 10.70 -13.59
N ARG A 101 -14.12 11.08 -12.69
CA ARG A 101 -15.30 11.88 -13.04
C ARG A 101 -14.92 13.28 -13.54
N LEU A 102 -13.96 13.93 -12.88
CA LEU A 102 -13.46 15.25 -13.28
C LEU A 102 -12.80 15.22 -14.66
N LEU A 103 -12.16 14.10 -15.02
CA LEU A 103 -11.59 13.87 -16.34
C LEU A 103 -12.62 13.42 -17.40
N GLY A 104 -13.92 13.38 -17.06
CA GLY A 104 -14.98 12.92 -17.95
C GLY A 104 -14.99 11.40 -18.21
N LEU A 105 -14.27 10.63 -17.40
CA LEU A 105 -14.13 9.18 -17.53
C LEU A 105 -15.11 8.44 -16.60
N ARG A 106 -15.48 7.22 -17.00
CA ARG A 106 -16.25 6.29 -16.16
C ARG A 106 -15.54 4.96 -16.06
N LEU A 107 -15.16 4.59 -14.84
CA LEU A 107 -14.54 3.30 -14.59
C LEU A 107 -15.59 2.19 -14.41
N PRO A 108 -15.49 1.07 -15.15
CA PRO A 108 -16.36 -0.07 -14.88
C PRO A 108 -16.10 -0.62 -13.48
N TRP A 109 -17.14 -1.12 -12.82
CA TRP A 109 -17.07 -1.64 -11.45
C TRP A 109 -16.01 -2.75 -11.30
N ARG A 110 -15.81 -3.56 -12.33
CA ARG A 110 -14.79 -4.64 -12.34
C ARG A 110 -13.37 -4.09 -12.22
N ALA A 111 -13.07 -2.97 -12.88
CA ALA A 111 -11.77 -2.32 -12.77
C ALA A 111 -11.58 -1.78 -11.36
N ARG A 112 -12.59 -1.09 -10.81
CA ARG A 112 -12.55 -0.55 -9.44
C ARG A 112 -12.34 -1.65 -8.40
N LEU A 113 -13.06 -2.76 -8.50
CA LEU A 113 -12.92 -3.91 -7.61
C LEU A 113 -11.53 -4.53 -7.71
N ALA A 114 -11.01 -4.75 -8.93
CA ALA A 114 -9.68 -5.32 -9.13
C ALA A 114 -8.59 -4.42 -8.51
N GLY A 115 -8.65 -3.12 -8.74
CA GLY A 115 -7.72 -2.17 -8.13
C GLY A 115 -7.81 -2.15 -6.60
N ALA A 116 -9.03 -2.17 -6.05
CA ALA A 116 -9.25 -2.23 -4.62
C ALA A 116 -8.70 -3.51 -3.98
N VAL A 117 -8.92 -4.67 -4.59
CA VAL A 117 -8.41 -5.96 -4.09
C VAL A 117 -6.88 -6.01 -4.14
N ILE A 118 -6.28 -5.57 -5.25
CA ILE A 118 -4.81 -5.51 -5.37
C ILE A 118 -4.25 -4.60 -4.28
N ASN A 119 -4.72 -3.35 -4.21
CA ASN A 119 -4.18 -2.39 -3.25
C ASN A 119 -4.45 -2.83 -1.80
N PHE A 120 -5.66 -3.24 -1.45
CA PHE A 120 -5.97 -3.71 -0.09
C PHE A 120 -5.11 -4.90 0.31
N GLY A 121 -5.06 -5.93 -0.55
CA GLY A 121 -4.37 -7.18 -0.24
C GLY A 121 -2.87 -6.98 -0.11
N THR A 122 -2.25 -6.26 -1.04
CA THR A 122 -0.80 -6.06 -1.01
C THR A 122 -0.39 -5.10 0.11
N HIS A 123 -1.15 -4.01 0.33
CA HIS A 123 -0.90 -3.07 1.41
C HIS A 123 -1.00 -3.77 2.77
N TRP A 124 -2.01 -4.63 2.97
CA TRP A 124 -2.14 -5.40 4.20
C TRP A 124 -0.95 -6.32 4.43
N VAL A 125 -0.49 -7.04 3.39
CA VAL A 125 0.66 -7.95 3.50
C VAL A 125 1.95 -7.21 3.81
N ILE A 126 2.18 -6.04 3.22
CA ILE A 126 3.41 -5.26 3.39
C ILE A 126 3.45 -4.59 4.76
N ASP A 127 2.32 -4.05 5.22
CA ASP A 127 2.20 -3.41 6.53
C ASP A 127 2.48 -4.36 7.71
N ARG A 128 2.32 -5.66 7.47
CA ARG A 128 2.73 -6.71 8.40
C ARG A 128 4.24 -6.89 8.49
N ARG A 129 5.03 -6.18 7.69
CA ARG A 129 6.51 -6.10 7.65
C ARG A 129 7.27 -7.39 7.31
N ARG A 130 6.71 -8.58 7.57
CA ARG A 130 7.38 -9.86 7.31
C ARG A 130 7.81 -10.02 5.86
N VAL A 131 6.90 -9.75 4.92
CA VAL A 131 7.19 -9.88 3.49
C VAL A 131 8.15 -8.80 3.01
N LEU A 132 8.03 -7.58 3.54
CA LEU A 132 8.93 -6.48 3.22
C LEU A 132 10.37 -6.79 3.65
N LEU A 133 10.56 -7.26 4.89
CA LEU A 133 11.90 -7.62 5.40
C LEU A 133 12.49 -8.81 4.64
N TRP A 134 11.68 -9.84 4.35
CA TRP A 134 12.11 -10.96 3.52
C TRP A 134 12.52 -10.51 2.11
N LEU A 135 11.77 -9.59 1.49
CA LEU A 135 12.15 -9.02 0.20
C LEU A 135 13.43 -8.21 0.30
N ALA A 136 13.60 -7.42 1.36
CA ALA A 136 14.80 -6.61 1.57
C ALA A 136 16.06 -7.48 1.68
N GLU A 137 15.99 -8.59 2.42
CA GLU A 137 17.08 -9.57 2.53
C GLU A 137 17.40 -10.23 1.18
N ARG A 138 16.36 -10.64 0.43
CA ARG A 138 16.51 -11.39 -0.83
C ARG A 138 16.91 -10.53 -2.02
N VAL A 139 16.43 -9.28 -2.07
CA VAL A 139 16.62 -8.39 -3.21
C VAL A 139 17.74 -7.42 -2.87
N ASN A 140 18.95 -7.74 -3.33
CA ASN A 140 20.11 -6.85 -3.26
C ASN A 140 20.55 -6.51 -1.82
N HIS A 141 20.36 -7.43 -0.87
CA HIS A 141 20.83 -7.34 0.52
C HIS A 141 20.54 -5.98 1.19
N LYS A 142 19.28 -5.52 1.05
CA LYS A 142 18.80 -4.26 1.62
C LYS A 142 18.59 -4.33 3.13
N ASP A 143 18.77 -5.49 3.75
CA ASP A 143 18.92 -5.63 5.20
C ASP A 143 20.09 -4.78 5.74
N SER A 144 21.20 -4.71 5.00
CA SER A 144 22.31 -3.79 5.33
C SER A 144 21.87 -2.31 5.26
N PHE A 145 21.11 -1.93 4.23
CA PHE A 145 20.56 -0.58 4.10
C PHE A 145 19.63 -0.23 5.27
N ILE A 146 18.78 -1.17 5.69
CA ILE A 146 17.90 -1.02 6.86
C ILE A 146 18.72 -0.81 8.14
N ALA A 147 19.80 -1.56 8.32
CA ALA A 147 20.67 -1.44 9.49
C ALA A 147 21.43 -0.10 9.55
N TYR A 148 21.84 0.45 8.41
CA TYR A 148 22.63 1.68 8.36
C TYR A 148 21.79 2.96 8.38
N ALA A 149 20.66 3.00 7.70
CA ALA A 149 19.86 4.23 7.54
C ALA A 149 18.73 4.29 8.58
N THR A 150 19.14 4.44 9.84
CA THR A 150 18.28 4.71 11.01
C THR A 150 18.15 6.21 11.29
N VAL A 151 17.24 6.61 12.17
CA VAL A 151 17.06 8.02 12.55
C VAL A 151 17.13 8.20 14.07
N LEU A 152 17.98 9.13 14.53
CA LEU A 152 17.98 9.58 15.92
C LEU A 152 17.06 10.80 16.05
N ARG A 153 15.93 10.68 16.75
CA ARG A 153 14.91 11.75 16.86
C ARG A 153 15.04 12.58 18.13
N LYS A 154 15.67 12.05 19.17
CA LYS A 154 15.88 12.71 20.47
C LYS A 154 17.35 12.50 20.89
N PRO A 155 17.97 13.49 21.56
CA PRO A 155 19.26 13.29 22.21
C PRO A 155 19.20 12.06 23.14
N ASP A 156 20.28 11.28 23.15
CA ASP A 156 20.48 10.14 24.05
C ASP A 156 19.45 8.99 23.97
N ALA A 157 18.60 8.98 22.93
CA ALA A 157 17.70 7.87 22.65
C ALA A 157 18.36 6.80 21.76
N GLU A 158 17.80 5.60 21.76
CA GLU A 158 18.19 4.59 20.76
C GLU A 158 17.75 5.04 19.35
N PRO A 159 18.53 4.72 18.30
CA PRO A 159 18.14 5.01 16.93
C PRO A 159 16.85 4.30 16.54
N ASP A 160 15.90 5.05 15.99
CA ASP A 160 14.68 4.47 15.46
C ASP A 160 14.99 3.73 14.16
N THR A 161 14.66 2.44 14.13
CA THR A 161 14.83 1.56 12.97
C THR A 161 13.62 1.59 12.03
N SER A 162 12.52 2.23 12.46
CA SER A 162 11.31 2.38 11.65
C SER A 162 10.63 3.74 11.76
N GLY A 163 9.70 4.01 10.84
CA GLY A 163 9.00 5.28 10.73
C GLY A 163 9.69 6.29 9.81
N PRO A 164 9.13 7.50 9.66
CA PRO A 164 9.56 8.46 8.64
C PRO A 164 11.05 8.79 8.68
N GLY A 165 11.72 8.68 7.53
CA GLY A 165 13.15 8.97 7.37
C GLY A 165 14.08 7.78 7.60
N THR A 166 13.58 6.60 7.99
CA THR A 166 14.38 5.38 8.04
C THR A 166 14.34 4.62 6.72
N ALA A 167 15.38 3.84 6.42
CA ALA A 167 15.43 2.97 5.24
C ALA A 167 14.24 2.00 5.17
N LEU A 168 13.78 1.48 6.32
CA LEU A 168 12.61 0.61 6.35
C LEU A 168 11.36 1.34 5.85
N SER A 169 11.15 2.60 6.26
CA SER A 169 10.05 3.41 5.77
C SER A 169 10.17 3.73 4.29
N ASP A 170 11.38 3.95 3.77
CA ASP A 170 11.57 4.24 2.36
C ASP A 170 11.31 3.02 1.47
N LEU A 171 11.76 1.84 1.90
CA LEU A 171 11.47 0.57 1.22
C LEU A 171 9.96 0.25 1.24
N ASP A 172 9.31 0.46 2.39
CA ASP A 172 7.87 0.31 2.55
C ASP A 172 7.10 1.21 1.56
N GLN A 173 7.41 2.50 1.55
CA GLN A 173 6.76 3.48 0.69
C GLN A 173 7.04 3.21 -0.80
N GLY A 174 8.26 2.80 -1.13
CA GLY A 174 8.63 2.42 -2.49
C GLY A 174 7.82 1.22 -3.00
N LEU A 175 7.68 0.19 -2.17
CA LEU A 175 6.95 -1.03 -2.53
C LEU A 175 5.45 -0.77 -2.68
N HIS A 176 4.84 -0.01 -1.76
CA HIS A 176 3.44 0.39 -1.87
C HIS A 176 3.16 1.18 -3.16
N LYS A 177 4.03 2.15 -3.49
CA LYS A 177 3.89 2.93 -4.73
C LYS A 177 4.03 2.06 -5.99
N LEU A 178 4.99 1.12 -6.01
CA LEU A 178 5.15 0.18 -7.12
C LEU A 178 3.88 -0.65 -7.34
N LEU A 179 3.28 -1.15 -6.26
CA LEU A 179 2.04 -1.93 -6.36
C LEU A 179 0.85 -1.07 -6.79
N GLY A 180 0.81 0.20 -6.40
CA GLY A 180 -0.12 1.18 -6.95
C GLY A 180 0.00 1.29 -8.48
N VAL A 181 1.21 1.33 -9.03
CA VAL A 181 1.45 1.30 -10.48
C VAL A 181 0.86 0.03 -11.11
N LEU A 182 1.09 -1.14 -10.51
CA LEU A 182 0.54 -2.40 -11.02
C LEU A 182 -0.99 -2.42 -10.97
N ALA A 183 -1.60 -1.94 -9.89
CA ALA A 183 -3.05 -1.81 -9.76
C ALA A 183 -3.61 -0.88 -10.85
N ALA A 184 -3.00 0.27 -11.07
CA ALA A 184 -3.39 1.22 -12.12
C ALA A 184 -3.32 0.57 -13.52
N ALA A 185 -2.27 -0.20 -13.81
CA ALA A 185 -2.13 -0.90 -15.08
C ALA A 185 -3.24 -1.93 -15.30
N VAL A 186 -3.56 -2.74 -14.27
CA VAL A 186 -4.66 -3.72 -14.32
C VAL A 186 -6.00 -3.01 -14.52
N MET A 187 -6.26 -1.94 -13.77
CA MET A 187 -7.48 -1.14 -13.90
C MET A 187 -7.65 -0.59 -15.32
N ALA A 188 -6.61 0.04 -15.88
CA ALA A 188 -6.65 0.59 -17.22
C ALA A 188 -6.90 -0.51 -18.27
N ARG A 189 -6.27 -1.68 -18.11
CA ARG A 189 -6.45 -2.83 -19.01
C ARG A 189 -7.86 -3.42 -18.96
N LEU A 190 -8.49 -3.41 -17.79
CA LEU A 190 -9.87 -3.88 -17.60
C LEU A 190 -10.90 -2.85 -18.08
N ALA A 191 -10.62 -1.57 -17.89
CA ALA A 191 -11.49 -0.48 -18.32
C ALA A 191 -11.57 -0.36 -19.85
N VAL A 192 -10.43 -0.53 -20.54
CA VAL A 192 -10.34 -0.44 -22.00
C VAL A 192 -9.88 -1.78 -22.57
N PRO A 193 -10.77 -2.77 -22.79
CA PRO A 193 -10.36 -4.09 -23.24
C PRO A 193 -9.71 -4.07 -24.64
N ALA A 194 -8.80 -5.02 -24.89
CA ALA A 194 -8.28 -5.28 -26.24
C ALA A 194 -9.43 -5.62 -27.20
N ARG A 195 -9.30 -5.25 -28.49
CA ARG A 195 -10.23 -5.78 -29.51
C ARG A 195 -10.17 -7.31 -29.39
N ARG A 196 -11.32 -7.96 -29.19
CA ARG A 196 -11.41 -9.40 -29.49
C ARG A 196 -11.06 -9.52 -30.97
N ARG A 197 -10.01 -10.26 -31.33
CA ARG A 197 -9.91 -10.79 -32.68
C ARG A 197 -11.17 -11.62 -32.86
N VAL A 198 -12.13 -11.12 -33.64
CA VAL A 198 -13.18 -11.98 -34.16
C VAL A 198 -12.43 -13.01 -34.98
N ARG A 199 -12.28 -14.24 -34.45
CA ARG A 199 -11.89 -15.38 -35.28
C ARG A 199 -12.97 -15.42 -36.36
N GLY A 200 -12.56 -15.23 -37.61
CA GLY A 200 -13.47 -15.09 -38.73
C GLY A 200 -14.51 -16.19 -38.72
N ALA A 201 -15.74 -15.82 -39.08
CA ALA A 201 -16.66 -16.81 -39.63
C ALA A 201 -15.91 -17.49 -40.78
N ALA A 202 -15.68 -18.80 -40.66
CA ALA A 202 -15.27 -19.60 -41.79
C ALA A 202 -16.41 -19.47 -42.82
N CYS A 203 -16.08 -18.95 -44.00
CA CYS A 203 -16.91 -19.13 -45.19
C CYS A 203 -16.89 -20.60 -45.60
#